data_AF-A0A8C9LFJ8-F1
#
_entry.id   AF-A0A8C9LFJ8-F1
#
_cell.length_a   1.000
_cell.length_b   1.000
_cell.length_c   1.000
_cell.angle_alpha   90.00
_cell.angle_beta   90.00
_cell.angle_gamma   90.00
#
_symmetry.space_group_name_H-M   'P 1'
#
loop_
_entity.id
_entity.type
_entity.pdbx_description
1 polymer ?
#
loop_
_entity_poly.entity_id
_entity_poly.type
_entity_poly.pdbx_seq_one_letter_code
_entity_poly.pdbx_strand_id
1 'polypeptide(L)'
;HPKAAPRHTTAPCTKDQRSPGIGAAYVLDDAGGLGREFDGIGAISGGGATSRLLVNYQEPYRSQILDYLFKPNFGASLHILKVEIGGDGQSTDGTEPSHMHYENDENYFRGYEWWLMKEAKKRNPHIKLIGKLFQGPQGSSTSYPPATGRVANHYIKYWIRLPGAPSNLALNTSRDKTSITCLGNLL
;
A
#
# COMPACT_ATOMS: atom_id res chain seq x y z
N HIS A 1 67.17 45.35 -18.20
CA HIS A 1 66.27 44.27 -18.65
C HIS A 1 66.38 43.07 -17.71
N PRO A 2 65.41 42.83 -16.81
CA PRO A 2 65.35 41.60 -16.04
C PRO A 2 64.63 40.50 -16.86
N LYS A 3 65.18 39.27 -16.84
CA LYS A 3 64.58 38.07 -17.44
C LYS A 3 63.43 37.58 -16.57
N ALA A 4 62.26 37.36 -17.18
CA ALA A 4 61.10 36.78 -16.54
C ALA A 4 61.34 35.29 -16.18
N ALA A 5 60.85 34.87 -15.01
CA ALA A 5 60.82 33.47 -14.58
C ALA A 5 59.69 32.70 -15.29
N PRO A 6 59.88 31.40 -15.62
CA PRO A 6 58.84 30.60 -16.24
C PRO A 6 57.76 30.18 -15.23
N ARG A 7 56.51 30.27 -15.69
CA ARG A 7 55.28 29.97 -14.96
C ARG A 7 55.15 28.45 -14.76
N HIS A 8 54.99 27.99 -13.51
CA HIS A 8 54.69 26.59 -13.20
C HIS A 8 53.38 26.17 -13.88
N THR A 9 53.46 25.21 -14.80
CA THR A 9 52.31 24.46 -15.30
C THR A 9 52.21 23.17 -14.51
N THR A 10 51.17 23.02 -13.71
CA THR A 10 50.84 21.74 -13.07
C THR A 10 50.23 20.83 -14.13
N ALA A 11 50.95 19.76 -14.47
CA ALA A 11 50.41 18.69 -15.31
C ALA A 11 49.28 17.96 -14.56
N PRO A 12 48.16 17.59 -15.23
CA PRO A 12 47.13 16.79 -14.61
C PRO A 12 47.65 15.37 -14.33
N CYS A 13 47.30 14.85 -13.15
CA CYS A 13 47.61 13.49 -12.72
C CYS A 13 47.18 12.47 -13.78
N THR A 14 48.16 11.80 -14.39
CA THR A 14 47.93 10.65 -15.28
C THR A 14 47.26 9.54 -14.48
N LYS A 15 46.02 9.20 -14.86
CA LYS A 15 45.33 8.01 -14.35
C LYS A 15 46.17 6.78 -14.69
N ASP A 16 46.46 6.02 -13.64
CA ASP A 16 47.06 4.69 -13.68
C ASP A 16 46.35 3.83 -14.74
N GLN A 17 47.12 3.36 -15.73
CA GLN A 17 46.64 2.45 -16.77
C GLN A 17 46.51 1.05 -16.18
N ARG A 18 45.47 0.83 -15.39
CA ARG A 18 45.05 -0.52 -15.00
C ARG A 18 44.31 -1.14 -16.18
N SER A 19 44.80 -2.28 -16.67
CA SER A 19 44.17 -3.08 -17.72
C SER A 19 42.66 -3.18 -17.50
N PRO A 20 41.81 -2.94 -18.52
CA PRO A 20 40.38 -3.03 -18.35
C PRO A 20 40.05 -4.51 -18.15
N GLY A 21 39.87 -4.91 -16.89
CA GLY A 21 39.05 -6.08 -16.62
C GLY A 21 37.72 -5.84 -17.34
N ILE A 22 37.25 -6.84 -18.08
CA ILE A 22 35.97 -6.80 -18.80
C ILE A 22 34.85 -6.81 -17.75
N GLY A 23 34.71 -5.70 -17.03
CA GLY A 23 33.56 -5.40 -16.21
C GLY A 23 32.55 -4.77 -17.14
N ALA A 24 31.41 -5.43 -17.34
CA ALA A 24 30.30 -4.83 -18.07
C ALA A 24 29.96 -3.47 -17.43
N ALA A 25 29.99 -2.40 -18.22
CA ALA A 25 29.56 -1.08 -17.80
C ALA A 25 28.04 -0.96 -17.99
N TYR A 26 27.33 -0.55 -16.94
CA TYR A 26 25.89 -0.27 -17.00
C TYR A 26 25.68 1.22 -17.20
N VAL A 27 24.96 1.59 -18.26
CA VAL A 27 24.58 2.97 -18.53
C VAL A 27 23.24 3.26 -17.86
N LEU A 28 23.19 4.34 -17.07
CA LEU A 28 21.98 4.89 -16.49
C LEU A 28 21.76 6.26 -17.14
N ASP A 29 20.74 6.37 -17.98
CA ASP A 29 20.45 7.56 -18.79
C ASP A 29 18.93 7.69 -19.00
N ASP A 30 18.44 8.92 -19.06
CA ASP A 30 17.06 9.29 -19.34
C ASP A 30 16.91 10.05 -20.68
N ALA A 31 17.97 10.22 -21.47
CA ALA A 31 17.93 10.92 -22.76
C ALA A 31 16.95 10.30 -23.77
N GLY A 32 16.66 9.00 -23.65
CA GLY A 32 15.65 8.29 -24.45
C GLY A 32 14.21 8.41 -23.93
N GLY A 33 14.00 9.15 -22.84
CA GLY A 33 12.76 9.20 -22.09
C GLY A 33 12.75 8.28 -20.86
N LEU A 34 11.73 8.47 -20.01
CA LEU A 34 11.57 7.71 -18.79
C LEU A 34 10.82 6.39 -19.02
N GLY A 35 11.09 5.41 -18.14
CA GLY A 35 10.32 4.18 -18.05
C GLY A 35 8.93 4.37 -17.44
N ARG A 36 8.35 3.30 -16.90
CA ARG A 36 7.06 3.36 -16.20
C ARG A 36 7.20 4.13 -14.88
N GLU A 37 6.12 4.81 -14.50
CA GLU A 37 6.01 5.42 -13.17
C GLU A 37 6.04 4.33 -12.09
N PHE A 38 6.72 4.62 -10.99
CA PHE A 38 6.78 3.74 -9.84
C PHE A 38 5.60 4.02 -8.88
N ASP A 39 4.76 3.01 -8.66
CA ASP A 39 3.54 3.17 -7.87
C ASP A 39 3.70 3.03 -6.35
N GLY A 40 4.85 2.55 -5.87
CA GLY A 40 5.11 2.34 -4.45
C GLY A 40 5.20 0.87 -4.02
N ILE A 41 5.79 0.65 -2.85
CA ILE A 41 5.83 -0.65 -2.14
C ILE A 41 4.80 -0.63 -1.00
N GLY A 42 4.14 -1.76 -0.78
CA GLY A 42 3.15 -1.90 0.29
C GLY A 42 3.12 -3.26 0.97
N ALA A 43 2.25 -3.36 1.96
CA ALA A 43 1.94 -4.58 2.71
C ALA A 43 0.44 -4.82 2.81
N ILE A 44 0.04 -6.03 3.22
CA ILE A 44 -1.35 -6.44 3.36
C ILE A 44 -1.66 -6.65 4.85
N SER A 45 -2.72 -6.04 5.35
CA SER A 45 -3.45 -6.47 6.54
C SER A 45 -4.71 -7.22 6.11
N GLY A 46 -5.02 -8.31 6.79
CA GLY A 46 -6.04 -9.26 6.37
C GLY A 46 -5.48 -10.39 5.51
N GLY A 47 -6.33 -11.00 4.69
CA GLY A 47 -6.13 -12.39 4.28
C GLY A 47 -6.29 -13.33 5.48
N GLY A 48 -7.16 -12.95 6.42
CA GLY A 48 -7.49 -13.69 7.63
C GLY A 48 -6.72 -13.24 8.86
N ALA A 49 -7.33 -12.38 9.68
CA ALA A 49 -6.95 -12.13 11.08
C ALA A 49 -5.49 -11.71 11.38
N THR A 50 -4.71 -11.30 10.37
CA THR A 50 -3.25 -11.13 10.50
C THR A 50 -2.85 -10.00 11.45
N SER A 51 -3.71 -8.98 11.60
CA SER A 51 -3.52 -7.86 12.54
C SER A 51 -4.29 -8.00 13.86
N ARG A 52 -4.92 -9.16 14.12
CA ARG A 52 -5.87 -9.35 15.23
C ARG A 52 -5.30 -9.06 16.60
N LEU A 53 -4.02 -9.34 16.83
CA LEU A 53 -3.37 -9.15 18.14
C LEU A 53 -2.78 -7.75 18.31
N LEU A 54 -2.56 -7.00 17.22
CA LEU A 54 -1.93 -5.68 17.26
C LEU A 54 -2.78 -4.64 18.01
N VAL A 55 -4.10 -4.73 17.89
CA VAL A 55 -5.05 -3.75 18.44
C VAL A 55 -4.97 -3.63 19.96
N ASN A 56 -4.62 -4.72 20.65
CA ASN A 56 -4.58 -4.81 22.10
C ASN A 56 -3.18 -4.63 22.69
N TYR A 57 -2.17 -4.33 21.85
CA TYR A 57 -0.85 -4.00 22.37
C TYR A 57 -0.93 -2.77 23.27
N GLN A 58 -0.20 -2.81 24.38
CA GLN A 58 -0.09 -1.69 25.30
C GLN A 58 0.67 -0.53 24.64
N GLU A 59 0.29 0.69 25.00
CA GLU A 59 1.14 1.85 24.70
C GLU A 59 2.37 1.85 25.64
N PRO A 60 3.54 2.33 25.15
CA PRO A 60 3.76 3.00 23.87
C PRO A 60 4.06 2.06 22.70
N TYR A 61 4.11 0.74 22.94
CA TYR A 61 4.62 -0.23 21.97
C TYR A 61 3.74 -0.35 20.73
N ARG A 62 2.41 -0.29 20.88
CA ARG A 62 1.49 -0.29 19.74
C ARG A 62 1.77 0.89 18.80
N SER A 63 1.89 2.10 19.34
CA SER A 63 2.24 3.27 18.53
C SER A 63 3.62 3.15 17.90
N GLN A 64 4.61 2.57 18.59
CA GLN A 64 5.96 2.36 18.06
C GLN A 64 5.97 1.37 16.88
N ILE A 65 5.22 0.28 16.95
CA ILE A 65 5.06 -0.67 15.84
C ILE A 65 4.47 0.05 14.63
N LEU A 66 3.44 0.86 14.83
CA LEU A 66 2.81 1.64 13.77
C LEU A 66 3.77 2.69 13.19
N ASP A 67 4.66 3.28 14.00
CA ASP A 67 5.72 4.16 13.52
C ASP A 67 6.70 3.40 12.61
N TYR A 68 7.15 2.20 13.00
CA TYR A 68 8.01 1.37 12.14
C TYR A 68 7.36 1.04 10.79
N LEU A 69 6.04 0.85 10.74
CA LEU A 69 5.34 0.52 9.50
C LEU A 69 5.08 1.75 8.62
N PHE A 70 4.56 2.83 9.19
CA PHE A 70 3.93 3.90 8.41
C PHE A 70 4.61 5.26 8.50
N LYS A 71 5.48 5.50 9.49
CA LYS A 71 6.12 6.82 9.63
C LYS A 71 7.12 7.02 8.50
N PRO A 72 7.02 8.12 7.72
CA PRO A 72 8.00 8.43 6.69
C PRO A 72 9.40 8.62 7.27
N ASN A 73 10.43 8.24 6.51
CA ASN A 73 11.84 8.40 6.89
C ASN A 73 12.19 7.73 8.24
N PHE A 74 11.60 6.57 8.53
CA PHE A 74 11.82 5.86 9.79
C PHE A 74 12.10 4.37 9.58
N GLY A 75 11.05 3.54 9.54
CA GLY A 75 11.17 2.10 9.33
C GLY A 75 10.89 1.71 7.88
N ALA A 76 9.88 0.86 7.69
CA ALA A 76 9.43 0.42 6.37
C ALA A 76 8.87 1.58 5.52
N SER A 77 8.30 2.60 6.17
CA SER A 77 7.76 3.81 5.52
C SER A 77 6.89 3.48 4.30
N LEU A 78 5.90 2.60 4.49
CA LEU A 78 5.10 2.03 3.39
C LEU A 78 4.38 3.10 2.57
N HIS A 79 4.37 2.90 1.25
CA HIS A 79 3.64 3.75 0.29
C HIS A 79 2.19 3.30 0.15
N ILE A 80 1.92 2.01 0.32
CA ILE A 80 0.61 1.39 0.12
C ILE A 80 0.27 0.52 1.34
N LEU A 81 -0.93 0.69 1.89
CA LEU A 81 -1.55 -0.27 2.80
C LEU A 81 -2.76 -0.89 2.11
N LYS A 82 -2.73 -2.21 1.93
CA LYS A 82 -3.86 -2.97 1.43
C LYS A 82 -4.55 -3.68 2.59
N VAL A 83 -5.87 -3.59 2.67
CA VAL A 83 -6.67 -4.20 3.73
C VAL A 83 -7.70 -5.18 3.15
N GLU A 84 -8.04 -6.20 3.94
CA GLU A 84 -9.19 -7.05 3.66
C GLU A 84 -10.49 -6.26 3.88
N ILE A 85 -11.42 -6.43 2.94
CA ILE A 85 -12.83 -6.14 3.16
C ILE A 85 -13.40 -7.42 3.77
N GLY A 86 -13.62 -7.43 5.09
CA GLY A 86 -14.10 -8.60 5.82
C GLY A 86 -15.41 -9.14 5.24
N GLY A 87 -15.62 -10.45 5.34
CA GLY A 87 -16.77 -11.14 4.74
C GLY A 87 -17.33 -12.27 5.61
N ASP A 88 -16.99 -12.28 6.90
CA ASP A 88 -17.36 -13.28 7.92
C ASP A 88 -16.80 -14.70 7.71
N GLY A 89 -16.27 -15.00 6.53
CA GLY A 89 -15.60 -16.26 6.23
C GLY A 89 -14.16 -16.32 6.73
N GLN A 90 -13.65 -17.55 6.89
CA GLN A 90 -12.22 -17.81 7.10
C GLN A 90 -11.43 -17.44 5.83
N SER A 91 -10.40 -16.61 5.97
CA SER A 91 -9.58 -16.12 4.86
C SER A 91 -8.07 -16.42 4.94
N THR A 92 -7.56 -17.05 6.02
CA THR A 92 -6.35 -17.92 6.16
C THR A 92 -6.13 -18.25 7.64
N ASP A 93 -5.83 -17.23 8.47
CA ASP A 93 -5.51 -17.38 9.90
C ASP A 93 -6.69 -17.00 10.82
N GLY A 94 -7.85 -16.69 10.25
CA GLY A 94 -9.07 -16.35 10.97
C GLY A 94 -10.12 -15.67 10.10
N THR A 95 -11.24 -15.32 10.73
CA THR A 95 -12.35 -14.61 10.09
C THR A 95 -12.23 -13.11 10.33
N GLU A 96 -12.54 -12.29 9.33
CA GLU A 96 -12.70 -10.84 9.51
C GLU A 96 -14.16 -10.42 9.34
N PRO A 97 -14.69 -9.56 10.23
CA PRO A 97 -16.11 -9.24 10.26
C PRO A 97 -16.53 -8.40 9.06
N SER A 98 -17.64 -8.80 8.46
CA SER A 98 -18.38 -8.05 7.45
C SER A 98 -18.96 -6.76 8.01
N HIS A 99 -19.00 -5.70 7.20
CA HIS A 99 -19.80 -4.52 7.53
C HIS A 99 -21.30 -4.75 7.31
N MET A 100 -21.70 -5.85 6.67
CA MET A 100 -23.09 -6.29 6.49
C MET A 100 -23.23 -7.80 6.76
N HIS A 101 -23.60 -8.21 7.97
CA HIS A 101 -23.80 -9.64 8.31
C HIS A 101 -25.08 -10.22 7.68
N TYR A 102 -26.06 -9.36 7.41
CA TYR A 102 -27.33 -9.68 6.76
C TYR A 102 -27.80 -8.48 5.95
N GLU A 103 -28.83 -8.64 5.12
CA GLU A 103 -29.18 -7.71 4.02
C GLU A 103 -29.35 -6.24 4.43
N ASN A 104 -29.90 -5.98 5.63
CA ASN A 104 -30.19 -4.64 6.13
C ASN A 104 -29.28 -4.23 7.32
N ASP A 105 -28.16 -4.92 7.49
CA ASP A 105 -27.15 -4.61 8.50
C ASP A 105 -26.04 -3.76 7.91
N GLU A 106 -25.74 -2.61 8.52
CA GLU A 106 -24.59 -1.78 8.15
C GLU A 106 -23.86 -1.34 9.43
N ASN A 107 -22.61 -1.77 9.58
CA ASN A 107 -21.78 -1.34 10.69
C ASN A 107 -20.31 -1.21 10.27
N TYR A 108 -19.86 0.04 10.27
CA TYR A 108 -18.54 0.45 9.81
C TYR A 108 -17.52 0.64 10.94
N PHE A 109 -17.83 0.10 12.12
CA PHE A 109 -16.99 0.14 13.31
C PHE A 109 -16.53 -1.26 13.73
N ARG A 110 -16.83 -2.30 12.93
CA ARG A 110 -16.41 -3.67 13.19
C ARG A 110 -14.97 -3.92 12.76
N GLY A 111 -14.32 -4.86 13.43
CA GLY A 111 -12.95 -5.25 13.14
C GLY A 111 -11.96 -4.13 13.43
N TYR A 112 -10.81 -4.17 12.75
CA TYR A 112 -9.68 -3.30 13.07
C TYR A 112 -9.07 -2.61 11.85
N GLU A 113 -9.47 -2.99 10.63
CA GLU A 113 -8.93 -2.41 9.41
C GLU A 113 -9.25 -0.91 9.29
N TRP A 114 -10.43 -0.50 9.77
CA TRP A 114 -10.79 0.93 9.87
C TRP A 114 -9.83 1.72 10.76
N TRP A 115 -9.49 1.16 11.91
CA TRP A 115 -8.56 1.77 12.85
C TRP A 115 -7.15 1.80 12.24
N LEU A 116 -6.71 0.70 11.63
CA LEU A 116 -5.37 0.60 11.05
C LEU A 116 -5.17 1.59 9.91
N MET A 117 -6.16 1.75 9.02
CA MET A 117 -6.11 2.75 7.95
C MET A 117 -6.02 4.18 8.49
N LYS A 118 -6.75 4.50 9.57
CA LYS A 118 -6.66 5.82 10.22
C LYS A 118 -5.28 6.06 10.83
N GLU A 119 -4.73 5.07 11.53
CA GLU A 119 -3.39 5.15 12.13
C GLU A 119 -2.28 5.28 11.08
N ALA A 120 -2.41 4.59 9.95
CA ALA A 120 -1.52 4.71 8.81
C ALA A 120 -1.58 6.12 8.19
N LYS A 121 -2.79 6.64 7.96
CA LYS A 121 -3.00 8.00 7.42
C LYS A 121 -2.51 9.10 8.33
N LYS A 122 -2.69 8.93 9.64
CA LYS A 122 -2.18 9.89 10.65
C LYS A 122 -0.66 10.04 10.58
N ARG A 123 0.06 8.97 10.25
CA ARG A 123 1.53 8.96 10.13
C ARG A 123 2.01 9.36 8.74
N ASN A 124 1.32 8.89 7.70
CA ASN A 124 1.59 9.19 6.31
C ASN A 124 0.30 9.60 5.58
N PRO A 125 0.01 10.92 5.50
CA PRO A 125 -1.15 11.43 4.79
C PRO A 125 -1.18 11.06 3.30
N HIS A 126 -0.03 10.71 2.70
CA HIS A 126 0.09 10.32 1.29
C HIS A 126 0.00 8.81 1.04
N ILE A 127 -0.15 7.99 2.08
CA ILE A 127 -0.25 6.53 1.91
C ILE A 127 -1.47 6.18 1.03
N LYS A 128 -1.27 5.34 0.01
CA LYS A 128 -2.33 4.79 -0.84
C LYS A 128 -3.05 3.67 -0.08
N LEU A 129 -4.38 3.70 -0.05
CA LEU A 129 -5.18 2.68 0.64
C LEU A 129 -5.92 1.83 -0.37
N ILE A 130 -5.88 0.50 -0.21
CA ILE A 130 -6.51 -0.45 -1.14
C ILE A 130 -7.38 -1.44 -0.37
N GLY A 131 -8.66 -1.51 -0.68
CA GLY A 131 -9.55 -2.59 -0.20
C GLY A 131 -9.59 -3.78 -1.15
N LYS A 132 -9.59 -5.01 -0.61
CA LYS A 132 -9.84 -6.25 -1.37
C LYS A 132 -10.70 -7.22 -0.57
N LEU A 133 -11.73 -7.78 -1.21
CA LEU A 133 -12.45 -8.95 -0.70
C LEU A 133 -11.60 -10.21 -0.87
N PHE A 134 -11.44 -10.98 0.21
CA PHE A 134 -10.87 -12.33 0.15
C PHE A 134 -11.95 -13.40 0.06
N GLN A 135 -13.08 -13.18 0.74
CA GLN A 135 -14.29 -13.99 0.63
C GLN A 135 -15.49 -13.12 0.22
N GLY A 136 -16.51 -13.76 -0.34
CA GLY A 136 -17.80 -13.10 -0.55
C GLY A 136 -18.52 -12.84 0.78
N PRO A 137 -19.45 -11.87 0.83
CA PRO A 137 -20.25 -11.64 2.03
C PRO A 137 -21.12 -12.87 2.32
N GLN A 138 -20.94 -13.45 3.52
CA GLN A 138 -21.68 -14.63 3.96
C GLN A 138 -22.96 -14.19 4.69
N GLY A 139 -23.94 -13.68 3.95
CA GLY A 139 -25.25 -13.35 4.50
C GLY A 139 -25.95 -14.60 5.03
N SER A 140 -26.47 -14.54 6.27
CA SER A 140 -27.15 -15.66 6.94
C SER A 140 -28.57 -15.93 6.40
N SER A 141 -28.70 -16.30 5.14
CA SER A 141 -29.85 -17.10 4.71
C SER A 141 -29.53 -17.80 3.40
N THR A 142 -30.05 -19.01 3.27
CA THR A 142 -30.08 -19.90 2.10
C THR A 142 -30.72 -19.29 0.83
N SER A 143 -30.81 -17.97 0.75
CA SER A 143 -31.45 -17.18 -0.30
C SER A 143 -30.55 -16.11 -0.91
N TYR A 144 -29.30 -15.93 -0.46
CA TYR A 144 -28.35 -15.09 -1.20
C TYR A 144 -27.85 -15.85 -2.44
N PRO A 145 -28.17 -15.41 -3.67
CA PRO A 145 -27.66 -16.08 -4.86
C PRO A 145 -26.12 -16.05 -4.84
N PRO A 146 -25.44 -17.07 -5.40
CA PRO A 146 -23.97 -17.12 -5.43
C PRO A 146 -23.46 -15.77 -5.91
N ALA A 147 -22.65 -15.10 -5.08
CA ALA A 147 -22.27 -13.70 -5.16
C ALA A 147 -22.31 -13.16 -6.60
N THR A 148 -23.47 -12.65 -7.02
CA THR A 148 -23.60 -12.09 -8.37
C THR A 148 -22.76 -10.82 -8.39
N GLY A 149 -22.22 -10.44 -9.55
CA GLY A 149 -21.41 -9.22 -9.68
C GLY A 149 -22.14 -7.96 -9.15
N ARG A 150 -23.48 -7.97 -9.13
CA ARG A 150 -24.31 -6.89 -8.57
C ARG A 150 -24.26 -6.84 -7.04
N VAL A 151 -24.36 -7.98 -6.36
CA VAL A 151 -24.29 -8.05 -4.90
C VAL A 151 -22.90 -7.65 -4.41
N ALA A 152 -21.84 -8.16 -5.04
CA ALA A 152 -20.47 -7.78 -4.71
C ALA A 152 -20.25 -6.27 -4.94
N ASN A 153 -20.71 -5.72 -6.07
CA ASN A 153 -20.60 -4.29 -6.33
C ASN A 153 -21.39 -3.44 -5.33
N HIS A 154 -22.57 -3.90 -4.89
CA HIS A 154 -23.35 -3.23 -3.86
C HIS A 154 -22.59 -3.24 -2.53
N TYR A 155 -22.21 -4.42 -2.04
CA TYR A 155 -21.44 -4.59 -0.81
C TYR A 155 -20.18 -3.70 -0.75
N ILE A 156 -19.40 -3.68 -1.84
CA ILE A 156 -18.19 -2.88 -1.96
C ILE A 156 -18.49 -1.37 -1.99
N LYS A 157 -19.54 -0.93 -2.72
CA LYS A 157 -19.91 0.49 -2.78
C LYS A 157 -20.21 1.04 -1.39
N TYR A 158 -20.89 0.26 -0.57
CA TYR A 158 -21.23 0.65 0.80
C TYR A 158 -19.97 0.68 1.68
N TRP A 159 -19.04 -0.25 1.51
CA TRP A 159 -17.75 -0.23 2.20
C TRP A 159 -16.89 1.00 1.90
N ILE A 160 -17.01 1.61 0.71
CA ILE A 160 -16.26 2.83 0.35
C ILE A 160 -16.96 4.10 0.83
N ARG A 161 -18.30 4.14 0.80
CA ARG A 161 -19.12 5.33 1.04
C ARG A 161 -19.21 5.74 2.52
N LEU A 162 -18.24 5.34 3.32
CA LEU A 162 -18.33 5.49 4.77
C LEU A 162 -18.24 6.92 5.23
N PRO A 163 -18.95 7.25 6.31
CA PRO A 163 -18.63 8.42 7.10
C PRO A 163 -17.16 8.34 7.59
N GLY A 164 -16.29 9.14 6.99
CA GLY A 164 -14.87 9.22 7.35
C GLY A 164 -13.94 8.22 6.67
N ALA A 165 -14.36 7.55 5.58
CA ALA A 165 -13.42 6.87 4.69
C ALA A 165 -12.38 7.89 4.18
N PRO A 166 -11.07 7.55 4.17
CA PRO A 166 -10.06 8.46 3.64
C PRO A 166 -10.33 8.76 2.17
N SER A 167 -10.17 10.03 1.78
CA SER A 167 -10.51 10.52 0.43
C SER A 167 -9.76 9.84 -0.72
N ASN A 168 -8.68 9.10 -0.43
CA ASN A 168 -7.86 8.39 -1.41
C ASN A 168 -7.97 6.85 -1.30
N LEU A 169 -9.03 6.33 -0.67
CA LEU A 169 -9.31 4.90 -0.62
C LEU A 169 -9.66 4.40 -2.03
N ALA A 170 -8.83 3.48 -2.55
CA ALA A 170 -9.06 2.81 -3.83
C ALA A 170 -9.49 1.35 -3.61
N LEU A 171 -10.12 0.76 -4.62
CA LEU A 171 -10.41 -0.67 -4.64
C LEU A 171 -9.44 -1.40 -5.56
N ASN A 172 -9.14 -2.64 -5.20
CA ASN A 172 -8.63 -3.61 -6.15
C ASN A 172 -9.72 -4.67 -6.39
N THR A 173 -10.48 -4.48 -7.47
CA THR A 173 -11.59 -5.36 -7.87
C THR A 173 -11.16 -6.52 -8.78
N SER A 174 -9.86 -6.64 -9.07
CA SER A 174 -9.39 -7.53 -10.12
C SER A 174 -8.99 -8.91 -9.59
N ARG A 175 -9.52 -9.96 -10.24
CA ARG A 175 -8.99 -11.34 -10.13
C ARG A 175 -7.59 -11.46 -10.76
N ASP A 176 -7.24 -10.55 -11.66
CA ASP A 176 -5.89 -10.42 -12.21
C ASP A 176 -5.10 -9.37 -11.41
N LYS A 177 -3.85 -9.68 -11.06
CA LYS A 177 -3.03 -8.93 -10.10
C LYS A 177 -2.60 -7.51 -10.56
N THR A 178 -3.30 -6.87 -11.50
CA THR A 178 -2.78 -5.75 -12.30
C THR A 178 -3.67 -4.51 -12.44
N SER A 179 -4.90 -4.46 -11.93
CA SER A 179 -5.75 -3.26 -12.05
C SER A 179 -6.18 -2.69 -10.69
N ILE A 180 -5.62 -1.51 -10.37
CA ILE A 180 -6.11 -0.61 -9.33
C ILE A 180 -6.96 0.44 -10.03
N THR A 181 -8.26 0.50 -9.75
CA THR A 181 -9.13 1.55 -10.29
C THR A 181 -9.31 2.61 -9.20
N CYS A 182 -8.74 3.80 -9.42
CA CYS A 182 -9.08 4.98 -8.62
C CYS A 182 -10.52 5.41 -8.94
N LEU A 183 -11.36 5.54 -7.92
CA LEU A 183 -12.78 5.86 -8.03
C LEU A 183 -13.10 7.32 -8.42
N GLY A 184 -12.10 8.14 -8.73
CA GLY A 184 -12.29 9.53 -9.14
C GLY A 184 -13.21 9.72 -10.37
N ASN A 185 -13.43 8.67 -11.17
CA ASN A 185 -14.28 8.70 -12.37
C ASN A 185 -15.60 7.91 -12.23
N LEU A 186 -16.02 7.56 -11.02
CA LEU A 186 -17.27 6.82 -10.78
C LEU A 186 -18.25 7.53 -9.83
N LEU A 187 -18.00 8.81 -9.54
CA LEU A 187 -18.94 9.75 -8.97
C LEU A 187 -19.49 10.67 -10.06
#